data_AF-A0A1V9EG96-F1
#
_entry.id   AF-A0A1V9EG96-F1
#
_cell.length_a   1.000
_cell.length_b   1.000
_cell.length_c   1.000
_cell.angle_alpha   90.00
_cell.angle_beta   90.00
_cell.angle_gamma   90.00
#
_symmetry.space_group_name_H-M   'P 1'
#
loop_
_entity.id
_entity.type
_entity.pdbx_description
1 polymer ?
#
loop_
_entity_poly.entity_id
_entity_poly.type
_entity_poly.pdbx_seq_one_letter_code
_entity_poly.pdbx_strand_id
1 'polypeptide(L)'
;MRRFLLVLCLAPVALLAQKTQTGTWGDQGNGTYINPVLNADYSDPDVIQVKGKYYMVCSEFHFMGIPVLESDDMVNWHIITQIYRKMDFPAYDNFSRYSPKK
;
A
#
# COMPACT_ATOMS: atom_id res chain seq x y z
N MET A 1 -42.74 27.51 47.46
CA MET A 1 -43.10 27.16 46.06
C MET A 1 -42.41 28.21 45.19
N ARG A 2 -41.39 27.98 44.37
CA ARG A 2 -41.13 26.95 43.36
C ARG A 2 -39.60 26.76 43.26
N ARG A 3 -39.16 25.51 43.21
CA ARG A 3 -37.76 25.14 42.97
C ARG A 3 -37.47 25.33 41.47
N PHE A 4 -36.50 26.17 41.10
CA PHE A 4 -35.96 26.19 39.74
C PHE A 4 -35.07 24.95 39.57
N LEU A 5 -35.55 23.98 38.80
CA LEU A 5 -34.80 22.78 38.43
C LEU A 5 -33.78 23.16 37.37
N LEU A 6 -32.49 23.04 37.70
CA LEU A 6 -31.39 23.02 36.74
C LEU A 6 -31.53 21.77 35.85
N VAL A 7 -31.92 21.95 34.59
CA VAL A 7 -31.85 20.88 33.59
C VAL A 7 -30.43 20.90 33.01
N LEU A 8 -29.56 20.09 33.60
CA LEU A 8 -28.27 19.75 33.00
C LEU A 8 -28.57 18.90 31.76
N CYS A 9 -28.55 19.50 30.58
CA CYS A 9 -28.56 18.75 29.32
C CYS A 9 -27.26 17.93 29.23
N LEU A 10 -27.29 16.67 29.69
CA LEU A 10 -26.33 15.66 29.25
C LEU A 10 -26.58 15.41 27.76
N ALA A 11 -25.90 16.17 26.91
CA ALA A 11 -25.65 15.73 25.56
C ALA A 11 -24.77 14.47 25.65
N PRO A 12 -25.16 13.33 25.05
CA PRO A 12 -24.19 12.27 24.84
C PRO A 12 -23.20 12.84 23.84
N VAL A 13 -22.00 13.20 24.32
CA VAL A 13 -20.84 13.32 23.45
C VAL A 13 -20.63 11.89 22.95
N ALA A 14 -21.27 11.57 21.83
CA ALA A 14 -20.91 10.42 21.04
C ALA A 14 -19.47 10.69 20.60
N LEU A 15 -18.51 10.20 21.40
CA LEU A 15 -17.19 9.88 20.89
C LEU A 15 -17.48 9.01 19.68
N LEU A 16 -17.34 9.58 18.49
CA LEU A 16 -17.07 8.78 17.32
C LEU A 16 -15.79 8.04 17.68
N ALA A 17 -15.94 6.81 18.15
CA ALA A 17 -14.89 5.83 18.10
C ALA A 17 -14.53 5.73 16.62
N GLN A 18 -13.59 6.56 16.17
CA GLN A 18 -12.88 6.31 14.94
C GLN A 18 -12.28 4.94 15.15
N LYS A 19 -12.90 3.96 14.52
CA LYS A 19 -12.36 2.61 14.41
C LYS A 19 -11.05 2.82 13.66
N THR A 20 -9.94 2.95 14.39
CA THR A 20 -8.61 3.00 13.81
C THR A 20 -8.41 1.63 13.21
N GLN A 21 -8.84 1.48 11.97
CA GLN A 21 -8.46 0.36 11.14
C GLN A 21 -6.97 0.55 10.99
N THR A 22 -6.19 -0.22 11.74
CA THR A 22 -4.73 -0.25 11.58
C THR A 22 -4.51 -0.53 10.10
N GLY A 23 -4.10 0.52 9.37
CA GLY A 23 -3.81 0.42 7.95
C GLY A 23 -2.57 -0.44 7.74
N THR A 24 -2.15 -0.55 6.50
CA THR A 24 -0.89 -1.20 6.16
C THR A 24 0.27 -0.58 6.97
N TRP A 25 1.41 -1.26 7.09
CA TRP A 25 2.56 -0.89 7.94
C TRP A 25 2.83 0.62 8.12
N GLY A 26 2.82 1.41 7.04
CA GLY A 26 3.11 2.85 7.07
C GLY A 26 1.96 3.76 7.53
N ASP A 27 0.71 3.32 7.45
CA ASP A 27 -0.47 4.14 7.75
C ASP A 27 -0.80 4.11 9.24
N GLN A 28 -0.90 5.31 9.86
CA GLN A 28 -1.17 5.46 11.29
C GLN A 28 -2.67 5.57 11.62
N GLY A 29 -3.55 5.58 10.62
CA GLY A 29 -5.01 5.66 10.79
C GLY A 29 -5.51 6.98 11.36
N ASN A 30 -4.67 8.02 11.42
CA ASN A 30 -4.97 9.35 11.95
C ASN A 30 -4.67 10.47 10.94
N GLY A 31 -4.52 10.12 9.66
CA GLY A 31 -4.14 11.06 8.59
C GLY A 31 -2.64 11.34 8.50
N THR A 32 -1.80 10.63 9.25
CA THR A 32 -0.33 10.65 9.11
C THR A 32 0.21 9.28 8.71
N TYR A 33 1.47 9.27 8.27
CA TYR A 33 2.18 8.05 7.90
C TYR A 33 3.58 8.02 8.52
N ILE A 34 4.16 6.82 8.61
CA ILE A 34 5.56 6.60 8.98
C ILE A 34 6.33 6.01 7.80
N ASN A 35 7.58 6.43 7.66
CA ASN A 35 8.50 5.84 6.71
C ASN A 35 9.23 4.63 7.31
N PRO A 36 9.56 3.61 6.50
CA PRO A 36 9.16 3.45 5.09
C PRO A 36 7.66 3.10 4.97
N VAL A 37 7.00 3.59 3.92
CA VAL A 37 5.55 3.33 3.70
C VAL A 37 5.25 1.84 3.45
N LEU A 38 6.20 1.12 2.84
CA LEU A 38 6.17 -0.33 2.67
C LEU A 38 7.34 -0.95 3.43
N ASN A 39 7.05 -1.91 4.31
CA ASN A 39 8.06 -2.76 4.95
C ASN A 39 8.24 -4.06 4.15
N ALA A 40 8.69 -3.91 2.89
CA ALA A 40 8.84 -4.99 1.94
C ALA A 40 9.95 -4.67 0.92
N ASP A 41 10.37 -5.67 0.15
CA ASP A 41 11.43 -5.56 -0.86
C ASP A 41 10.87 -5.01 -2.19
N TYR A 42 10.87 -3.69 -2.32
CA TYR A 42 10.44 -2.96 -3.52
C TYR A 42 11.53 -1.96 -3.91
N SER A 43 12.55 -2.48 -4.62
CA SER A 43 13.70 -1.68 -5.07
C SER A 43 13.36 -0.80 -6.27
N ASP A 44 14.04 0.34 -6.40
CA ASP A 44 13.89 1.31 -7.50
C ASP A 44 12.43 1.68 -7.85
N PRO A 45 11.63 2.21 -6.90
CA PRO A 45 10.23 2.55 -7.18
C PRO A 45 10.12 3.69 -8.19
N ASP A 46 9.36 3.47 -9.27
CA ASP A 46 8.92 4.49 -10.22
C ASP A 46 7.39 4.63 -10.12
N VAL A 47 6.93 5.87 -9.87
CA VAL A 47 5.54 6.16 -9.48
C VAL A 47 4.94 7.22 -10.40
N ILE A 48 3.76 6.94 -10.94
CA ILE A 48 2.96 7.89 -11.73
C ILE A 48 1.55 8.05 -11.17
N GLN A 49 0.90 9.18 -11.45
CA GLN A 49 -0.50 9.41 -11.13
C GLN A 49 -1.35 9.46 -12.41
N VAL A 50 -2.45 8.71 -12.42
CA VAL A 50 -3.42 8.70 -13.53
C VAL A 50 -4.84 8.76 -12.95
N LYS A 51 -5.59 9.79 -13.32
CA LYS A 51 -7.02 9.95 -12.95
C LYS A 51 -7.31 9.80 -11.44
N GLY A 52 -6.44 10.34 -10.59
CA GLY A 52 -6.62 10.33 -9.13
C GLY A 52 -6.12 9.07 -8.42
N LYS A 53 -5.51 8.12 -9.14
CA LYS A 53 -4.83 6.95 -8.56
C LYS A 53 -3.34 6.99 -8.83
N TYR A 54 -2.57 6.38 -7.95
CA TYR A 54 -1.12 6.22 -8.07
C TYR A 54 -0.79 4.79 -8.48
N TYR A 55 0.18 4.65 -9.38
CA TYR A 55 0.68 3.38 -9.87
C TYR A 55 2.18 3.32 -9.68
N MET A 56 2.69 2.19 -9.21
CA MET A 56 4.11 1.98 -8.94
C MET A 56 4.60 0.68 -9.58
N VAL A 57 5.79 0.75 -10.17
CA VAL A 57 6.60 -0.41 -10.58
C VAL A 57 7.93 -0.38 -9.84
N CYS A 58 8.51 -1.55 -9.62
CA CYS A 58 9.78 -1.72 -8.92
C CYS A 58 10.65 -2.73 -9.66
N SER A 59 11.96 -2.59 -9.52
CA SER A 59 12.92 -3.60 -9.99
C SER A 59 12.69 -4.93 -9.25
N GLU A 60 12.71 -6.04 -10.00
CA GLU A 60 12.52 -7.40 -9.48
C GLU A 60 13.58 -8.33 -10.10
N PHE A 61 14.27 -9.08 -9.25
CA PHE A 61 15.40 -9.94 -9.63
C PHE A 61 15.25 -11.39 -9.15
N HIS A 62 14.39 -11.65 -8.16
CA HIS A 62 14.12 -12.98 -7.62
C HIS A 62 13.01 -13.68 -8.39
N PHE A 63 12.02 -12.92 -8.86
CA PHE A 63 10.84 -13.43 -9.54
C PHE A 63 10.70 -12.85 -10.95
N MET A 64 9.88 -13.48 -11.78
CA MET A 64 9.56 -12.97 -13.12
C MET A 64 8.31 -12.10 -13.04
N GLY A 65 8.29 -11.02 -13.83
CA GLY A 65 7.03 -10.40 -14.25
C GLY A 65 6.82 -8.93 -13.89
N ILE A 66 7.67 -8.31 -13.08
CA ILE A 66 7.58 -6.90 -12.61
C ILE A 66 6.16 -6.54 -12.08
N PRO A 67 5.96 -6.49 -10.75
CA PRO A 67 4.66 -6.16 -10.19
C PRO A 67 4.25 -4.71 -10.49
N VAL A 68 2.94 -4.51 -10.63
CA VAL A 68 2.30 -3.19 -10.68
C VAL A 68 1.46 -3.04 -9.42
N LEU A 69 1.76 -2.01 -8.62
CA LEU A 69 1.02 -1.66 -7.43
C LEU A 69 0.12 -0.46 -7.72
N GLU A 70 -1.03 -0.40 -7.05
CA GLU A 70 -1.96 0.73 -7.08
C GLU A 70 -2.16 1.27 -5.66
N SER A 71 -2.34 2.59 -5.54
CA SER A 71 -2.71 3.27 -4.30
C SER A 71 -3.62 4.47 -4.57
N ASP A 72 -4.49 4.79 -3.62
CA ASP A 72 -5.29 6.02 -3.63
C ASP A 72 -4.60 7.19 -2.90
N ASP A 73 -3.60 6.92 -2.06
CA ASP A 73 -3.04 7.87 -1.09
C ASP A 73 -1.50 7.88 -0.99
N MET A 74 -0.80 7.11 -1.83
CA MET A 74 0.65 6.89 -1.83
C MET A 74 1.22 6.17 -0.58
N VAL A 75 0.37 5.73 0.34
CA VAL A 75 0.77 5.05 1.59
C VAL A 75 0.31 3.60 1.58
N ASN A 76 -0.95 3.37 1.25
CA ASN A 76 -1.57 2.06 1.20
C ASN A 76 -1.52 1.52 -0.23
N TRP A 77 -0.67 0.53 -0.47
CA TRP A 77 -0.46 -0.07 -1.80
C TRP A 77 -0.93 -1.51 -1.86
N HIS A 78 -1.50 -1.91 -3.01
CA HIS A 78 -1.84 -3.31 -3.32
C HIS A 78 -1.38 -3.68 -4.73
N ILE A 79 -0.91 -4.92 -4.90
CA ILE A 79 -0.52 -5.45 -6.21
C ILE A 79 -1.80 -5.70 -7.03
N ILE A 80 -1.85 -5.12 -8.24
CA ILE A 80 -3.00 -5.30 -9.16
C ILE A 80 -2.68 -6.24 -10.33
N THR A 81 -1.42 -6.31 -10.76
CA THR A 81 -0.98 -7.19 -11.85
C THR A 81 0.54 -7.30 -11.89
N GLN A 82 1.06 -7.97 -12.90
CA GLN A 82 2.46 -7.99 -13.33
C GLN A 82 2.53 -7.62 -14.82
N ILE A 83 3.61 -6.97 -15.27
CA ILE A 83 3.79 -6.49 -16.64
C ILE A 83 3.82 -7.66 -17.65
N TYR A 84 4.45 -8.77 -17.28
CA TYR A 84 4.54 -9.97 -18.11
C TYR A 84 4.50 -11.22 -17.22
N ARG A 85 4.07 -12.37 -17.75
CA ARG A 85 4.06 -13.64 -16.99
C ARG A 85 5.19 -14.59 -17.36
N LYS A 86 5.73 -14.42 -18.57
CA LYS A 86 6.81 -15.21 -19.14
C LYS A 86 7.51 -14.34 -20.17
N MET A 87 8.83 -14.48 -20.27
CA MET A 87 9.58 -13.97 -21.42
C MET A 87 9.68 -15.10 -22.45
N ASP A 88 9.03 -14.94 -23.60
CA ASP A 88 9.08 -15.93 -24.69
C ASP A 88 10.38 -15.81 -25.49
N PHE A 89 11.50 -15.99 -24.79
CA PHE A 89 12.83 -16.09 -25.38
C PHE A 89 13.48 -17.39 -24.88
N PRO A 90 13.84 -18.33 -25.78
CA PRO A 90 14.43 -19.62 -25.38
C PRO A 90 15.67 -19.50 -24.47
N ALA A 91 16.38 -18.38 -24.54
CA ALA A 91 17.54 -18.09 -23.70
C ALA A 91 17.21 -17.92 -22.20
N TYR A 92 15.95 -17.64 -21.84
CA TYR A 92 15.49 -17.47 -20.46
C TYR A 92 14.88 -18.74 -19.86
N ASP A 93 14.63 -19.78 -20.66
CA ASP A 93 13.96 -21.00 -20.17
C ASP A 93 14.86 -21.84 -19.23
N ASN A 94 16.18 -21.75 -19.39
CA ASN A 94 17.13 -22.66 -18.75
C ASN A 94 18.30 -21.95 -18.05
N PHE A 95 18.31 -20.61 -18.02
CA PHE A 95 19.41 -19.79 -17.49
C PHE A 95 20.81 -20.23 -17.95
N SER A 96 20.94 -20.94 -19.08
CA SER A 96 22.18 -21.62 -19.47
C SER A 96 23.33 -20.66 -19.79
N ARG A 97 23.01 -19.37 -19.96
CA ARG A 97 23.97 -18.30 -20.16
C ARG A 97 24.59 -17.80 -18.86
N TYR A 98 23.90 -17.96 -17.73
CA TYR A 98 24.32 -17.46 -16.41
C TYR A 98 24.78 -18.59 -15.48
N SER A 99 24.40 -19.85 -15.74
CA SER A 99 24.95 -20.98 -15.00
C SER A 99 26.42 -21.23 -15.36
N PRO A 100 27.29 -21.53 -14.37
CA PRO A 100 28.64 -22.00 -14.64
C PRO A 100 28.57 -23.20 -15.57
N LYS A 101 29.28 -23.13 -16.70
CA LYS A 101 29.45 -24.29 -17.56
C LYS A 101 30.38 -25.26 -16.83
N LYS A 102 29.83 -26.40 -16.41
CA LYS A 102 30.63 -27.54 -15.96
C LYS A 102 31.43 -28.10 -17.11
#